data_AF-A0A7X9FL28-F1
#
_entry.id   AF-A0A7X9FL28-F1
#
_cell.length_a   1.000
_cell.length_b   1.000
_cell.length_c   1.000
_cell.angle_alpha   90.00
_cell.angle_beta   90.00
_cell.angle_gamma   90.00
#
_symmetry.space_group_name_H-M   'P 1'
#
loop_
_entity.id
_entity.type
_entity.pdbx_description
1 polymer ?
#
loop_
_entity_poly.entity_id
_entity_poly.type
_entity_poly.pdbx_seq_one_letter_code
_entity_poly.pdbx_strand_id
1 'polypeptide(L)' 'MNAPRLAYYPGCSGQGSSREYDLSTRVMCADMDVELIDIPDWSCCGATPAHAVDHLLSASLVARNMAIAEE' A
#
# COMPACT_ATOMS: atom_id res chain seq x y z
N MET A 1 19.10 -15.16 10.37
CA MET A 1 19.03 -13.71 10.07
C MET A 1 17.59 -13.30 10.30
N ASN A 2 17.31 -12.11 10.85
CA ASN A 2 15.92 -11.70 11.04
C ASN A 2 15.27 -11.43 9.68
N ALA A 3 14.04 -11.93 9.49
CA ALA A 3 13.17 -11.59 8.39
C ALA A 3 12.98 -10.06 8.31
N PRO A 4 13.14 -9.41 7.14
CA PRO A 4 12.82 -8.00 7.00
C PRO A 4 11.30 -7.79 7.17
N ARG A 5 10.95 -6.69 7.84
CA ARG A 5 9.56 -6.24 8.03
C ARG A 5 9.32 -5.04 7.12
N LEU A 6 8.30 -5.10 6.28
CA LEU A 6 7.97 -4.06 5.31
C LEU A 6 6.56 -3.55 5.52
N ALA A 7 6.41 -2.23 5.52
CA ALA A 7 5.10 -1.59 5.42
C ALA A 7 4.47 -1.91 4.05
N TYR A 8 3.23 -2.36 4.05
CA TYR A 8 2.53 -2.87 2.88
C TYR A 8 1.25 -2.09 2.62
N TYR A 9 1.13 -1.60 1.38
CA TYR A 9 -0.04 -0.88 0.87
C TYR A 9 -0.72 -1.73 -0.20
N PRO A 10 -1.80 -2.46 0.10
CA PRO A 10 -2.54 -3.24 -0.90
C PRO A 10 -3.34 -2.35 -1.87
N GLY A 11 -3.68 -1.14 -1.44
CA GLY A 11 -4.53 -0.22 -2.19
C GLY A 11 -5.97 -0.71 -2.38
N CYS A 12 -6.81 0.16 -2.95
CA CYS A 12 -8.24 -0.14 -3.14
C CYS A 12 -8.49 -1.27 -4.16
N SER A 13 -7.73 -1.32 -5.25
CA SER A 13 -7.84 -2.40 -6.25
C SER A 13 -7.37 -3.74 -5.67
N GLY A 14 -6.24 -3.76 -4.95
CA GLY A 14 -5.71 -4.97 -4.32
C GLY A 14 -6.65 -5.55 -3.26
N GLN A 15 -7.49 -4.73 -2.62
CA GLN A 15 -8.56 -5.23 -1.76
C GLN A 15 -9.86 -5.59 -2.49
N GLY A 16 -10.02 -5.14 -3.74
CA GLY A 16 -11.25 -5.26 -4.52
C GLY A 16 -11.06 -6.06 -5.80
N SER A 17 -10.97 -5.36 -6.93
CA SER A 17 -11.01 -5.95 -8.27
C SER A 17 -9.79 -6.78 -8.66
N SER A 18 -8.68 -6.67 -7.93
CA SER A 18 -7.41 -7.36 -8.21
C SER A 18 -6.88 -8.09 -6.97
N ARG A 19 -7.79 -8.71 -6.21
CA ARG A 19 -7.51 -9.35 -4.92
C ARG A 19 -6.51 -10.50 -5.00
N GLU A 20 -6.46 -11.18 -6.14
CA GLU A 20 -5.49 -12.23 -6.44
C GLU A 20 -4.04 -11.72 -6.40
N TYR A 21 -3.80 -10.45 -6.75
CA TYR A 21 -2.47 -9.86 -6.66
C TYR A 21 -2.04 -9.67 -5.21
N ASP A 22 -2.89 -9.09 -4.35
CA ASP A 22 -2.64 -8.96 -2.90
C ASP A 22 -2.33 -10.33 -2.26
N LEU A 23 -3.18 -11.32 -2.54
CA LEU A 23 -2.98 -12.69 -2.04
C LEU A 23 -1.63 -13.27 -2.48
N SER A 24 -1.33 -13.21 -3.78
CA SER A 24 -0.09 -13.77 -4.34
C SER A 24 1.16 -13.08 -3.81
N THR A 25 1.13 -11.75 -3.64
CA THR A 25 2.23 -10.98 -3.05
C THR A 25 2.49 -11.41 -1.61
N ARG A 26 1.45 -11.55 -0.79
CA ARG A 26 1.59 -11.99 0.60
C ARG A 26 2.17 -13.39 0.72
N VAL A 27 1.69 -14.33 -0.08
CA VAL A 27 2.20 -15.71 -0.09
C VAL A 27 3.67 -15.74 -0.52
N MET A 28 4.02 -15.02 -1.59
CA MET A 28 5.39 -14.96 -2.09
C MET A 28 6.34 -14.33 -1.05
N CYS A 29 5.95 -13.23 -0.42
CA CYS A 29 6.76 -12.59 0.62
C CYS A 29 6.96 -13.50 1.84
N ALA A 30 5.91 -14.21 2.28
CA ALA A 30 6.03 -15.17 3.38
C ALA A 30 6.98 -16.32 3.04
N ASP A 31 6.96 -16.84 1.81
CA ASP A 31 7.88 -17.90 1.34
C ASP A 31 9.35 -17.43 1.30
N MET A 32 9.56 -16.12 1.12
CA MET A 32 10.88 -15.49 1.15
C MET A 32 11.30 -14.97 2.53
N ASP A 33 10.60 -15.38 3.61
CA ASP A 33 10.81 -14.88 4.97
C ASP A 33 10.74 -13.34 5.06
N VAL A 34 9.77 -12.71 4.38
CA VAL A 34 9.49 -11.26 4.44
C VAL A 34 8.13 -11.03 5.11
N GLU A 35 8.12 -10.30 6.21
CA GLU A 35 6.88 -9.93 6.92
C GLU A 35 6.28 -8.66 6.31
N LEU A 36 5.06 -8.76 5.79
CA LEU A 36 4.30 -7.61 5.30
C LEU A 36 3.35 -7.11 6.40
N ILE A 37 3.49 -5.86 6.78
CA ILE A 37 2.64 -5.18 7.76
C ILE A 37 1.78 -4.16 7.03
N ASP A 38 0.46 -4.36 7.04
CA ASP A 38 -0.45 -3.39 6.43
C ASP A 38 -0.31 -2.02 7.12
N ILE A 39 -0.18 -0.96 6.32
CA ILE A 39 -0.14 0.41 6.83
C ILE A 39 -1.46 0.69 7.56
N PRO A 40 -1.46 1.02 8.86
CA PRO A 40 -2.69 1.26 9.59
C PRO A 40 -3.43 2.47 9.00
N ASP A 41 -4.76 2.38 8.88
CA ASP A 41 -5.59 3.49 8.43
C ASP A 41 -5.14 4.14 7.10
N TRP A 42 -4.53 3.38 6.19
CA TRP A 42 -4.17 3.88 4.88
C TRP A 42 -5.43 4.35 4.12
N SER A 43 -5.25 5.34 3.25
CA SER A 43 -6.32 5.90 2.41
C SER A 43 -6.03 5.71 0.92
N CYS A 44 -7.04 5.80 0.08
CA CYS A 44 -6.86 5.69 -1.37
C CYS A 44 -5.79 6.68 -1.88
N CYS A 45 -4.79 6.18 -2.61
CA CYS A 45 -3.70 6.98 -3.17
C CYS A 45 -4.14 8.02 -4.23
N GLY A 46 -5.38 7.95 -4.72
CA GLY A 46 -5.92 8.92 -5.67
C GLY A 46 -5.40 8.77 -7.11
N ALA A 47 -4.71 7.67 -7.44
CA ALA A 47 -3.99 7.50 -8.71
C ALA A 47 -4.83 7.80 -9.97
N THR A 48 -6.12 7.43 -9.99
CA THR A 48 -6.96 7.59 -11.19
C THR A 48 -7.60 8.98 -11.31
N PRO A 49 -8.35 9.52 -10.33
CA PRO A 49 -9.05 10.79 -10.53
C PRO A 49 -8.37 12.02 -9.94
N ALA A 50 -7.51 11.87 -8.91
CA ALA A 50 -7.14 13.01 -8.07
C ALA A 50 -6.30 14.04 -8.84
N HIS A 51 -5.38 13.57 -9.68
CA HIS A 51 -4.50 14.45 -10.47
C HIS A 51 -5.26 15.31 -11.49
N ALA A 52 -6.44 14.88 -11.95
CA ALA A 52 -7.28 15.64 -12.87
C ALA A 52 -8.08 16.74 -12.16
N VAL A 53 -8.21 16.66 -10.84
CA VAL A 53 -8.93 17.63 -10.01
C VAL A 53 -7.97 18.63 -9.36
N ASP A 54 -6.95 18.13 -8.66
CA ASP A 54 -5.98 18.95 -7.94
C ASP A 54 -4.66 18.17 -7.72
N HIS A 55 -3.56 18.74 -8.22
CA HIS A 55 -2.22 18.16 -8.09
C HIS A 55 -1.72 18.12 -6.65
N LEU A 56 -2.03 19.13 -5.83
CA LEU A 56 -1.66 19.15 -4.42
C LEU A 56 -2.41 18.05 -3.68
N LEU A 57 -3.71 17.87 -3.94
CA LEU A 57 -4.48 16.78 -3.36
C LEU A 57 -3.91 15.42 -3.75
N SER A 58 -3.60 15.22 -5.05
CA SER A 58 -3.02 13.97 -5.55
C SER A 58 -1.70 13.62 -4.85
N ALA A 59 -0.82 14.60 -4.64
CA ALA A 59 0.43 14.39 -3.90
C ALA A 59 0.18 14.13 -2.41
N SER A 60 -0.76 14.86 -1.81
CA SER A 60 -1.06 14.78 -0.38
C SER A 60 -1.63 13.42 0.04
N LEU A 61 -2.46 12.79 -0.81
CA LEU A 61 -3.03 11.46 -0.55
C LEU A 61 -1.94 10.39 -0.43
N VAL A 62 -0.95 10.43 -1.32
CA VAL A 62 0.21 9.51 -1.27
C VAL A 62 1.09 9.85 -0.07
N ALA A 63 1.40 11.12 0.15
CA ALA A 63 2.23 11.58 1.26
C ALA A 63 1.65 11.18 2.63
N ARG A 64 0.33 11.22 2.80
CA ARG A 64 -0.33 10.74 4.04
C ARG A 64 0.02 9.29 4.34
N ASN A 65 -0.10 8.39 3.37
CA ASN A 65 0.19 6.97 3.59
C ASN A 65 1.68 6.74 3.87
N MET A 66 2.56 7.51 3.21
CA MET A 66 4.01 7.46 3.47
C MET A 66 4.35 7.92 4.89
N ALA A 67 3.72 9.00 5.36
CA ALA A 67 3.91 9.48 6.73
C ALA A 67 3.49 8.44 7.77
N ILE A 68 2.35 7.77 7.57
CA ILE A 68 1.91 6.68 8.47
C ILE A 68 2.87 5.49 8.43
N ALA A 69 3.45 5.19 7.28
CA ALA A 69 4.41 4.09 7.14
C ALA A 69 5.80 4.39 7.75
N GLU A 70 6.12 5.66 8.01
CA GLU A 70 7.37 6.10 8.62
C GLU A 70 7.36 6.01 10.17
N GLU A 71 6.16 6.04 10.77
CA GLU A 71 5.94 5.91 12.22
C GLU A 71 6.25 4.50 12.76
#